data_AF-A0A952AAB5-F1
#
_entry.id   AF-A0A952AAB5-F1
#
_cell.length_a   1.000
_cell.length_b   1.000
_cell.length_c   1.000
_cell.angle_alpha   90.00
_cell.angle_beta   90.00
_cell.angle_gamma   90.00
#
_symmetry.space_group_name_H-M   'P 1'
#
loop_
_entity.id
_entity.type
_entity.pdbx_description
1 polymer ?
#
loop_
_entity_poly.entity_id
_entity_poly.type
_entity_poly.pdbx_seq_one_letter_code
_entity_poly.pdbx_strand_id
1 'polypeptide(L)'
;DEAIPGFGSTRLADGRAVPRRLRVLGADLGPAVLVVSVIFALGHLATIRQPARLAVFFPSLLFGWLRCRTGGIGAGLVFHAMCNLFSEMLGNGFSVY
;
A
#
# COMPACT_ATOMS: atom_id res chain seq x y z
N ASP A 1 -21.77 -19.75 1.27
CA ASP A 1 -20.71 -20.50 0.54
C ASP A 1 -20.37 -19.89 -0.81
N GLU A 2 -19.87 -18.66 -0.85
CA GLU A 2 -19.18 -18.11 -2.02
C GLU A 2 -17.98 -17.29 -1.51
N ALA A 3 -16.90 -18.01 -1.18
CA ALA A 3 -15.63 -17.38 -0.88
C ALA A 3 -14.97 -17.00 -2.21
N ILE A 4 -14.81 -15.69 -2.43
CA ILE A 4 -13.99 -15.15 -3.52
C ILE A 4 -12.60 -15.82 -3.44
N PRO A 5 -12.12 -16.49 -4.50
CA PRO A 5 -10.86 -17.22 -4.47
C PRO A 5 -9.71 -16.29 -4.06
N GLY A 6 -9.21 -16.47 -2.83
CA GLY A 6 -8.10 -15.67 -2.27
C GLY A 6 -8.30 -15.14 -0.86
N PHE A 7 -9.55 -15.06 -0.36
CA PHE A 7 -9.85 -14.59 1.00
C PHE A 7 -10.07 -15.75 1.99
N GLY A 8 -9.08 -16.62 2.14
CA GLY A 8 -9.12 -17.70 3.14
C GLY A 8 -8.67 -17.22 4.52
N SER A 9 -9.53 -17.32 5.54
CA SER A 9 -9.11 -17.25 6.95
C SER A 9 -8.75 -18.65 7.44
N THR A 10 -7.64 -18.78 8.16
CA THR A 10 -7.30 -20.04 8.83
C THR A 10 -7.89 -19.98 10.23
N ARG A 11 -8.81 -20.89 10.58
CA ARG A 11 -9.35 -20.97 11.94
C ARG A 11 -8.35 -21.66 12.85
N LEU A 12 -8.05 -21.04 13.99
CA LEU A 12 -7.37 -21.69 15.11
C LEU A 12 -8.32 -22.74 15.74
N ALA A 13 -7.75 -23.66 16.52
CA ALA A 13 -8.53 -24.69 17.22
C ALA A 13 -9.59 -24.12 18.19
N ASP A 14 -9.45 -22.86 18.59
CA ASP A 14 -10.42 -22.11 19.41
C ASP A 14 -11.54 -21.41 18.59
N GLY A 15 -11.58 -21.63 17.27
CA GLY A 15 -12.55 -21.04 16.36
C GLY A 15 -12.22 -19.62 15.88
N ARG A 16 -11.14 -18.99 16.36
CA ARG A 16 -10.75 -17.64 15.92
C ARG A 16 -10.19 -17.66 14.50
N ALA A 17 -10.73 -16.81 13.63
CA ALA A 17 -10.22 -16.60 12.29
C ALA A 17 -8.91 -15.79 12.35
N VAL A 18 -7.78 -16.41 12.00
CA VAL A 18 -6.52 -15.70 11.79
C VAL A 18 -6.48 -15.24 10.34
N PRO A 19 -6.34 -13.92 10.08
CA PRO A 19 -6.18 -13.43 8.73
C PRO A 19 -4.90 -14.01 8.14
N ARG A 20 -4.99 -14.64 6.96
CA ARG A 20 -3.80 -15.09 6.23
C ARG A 20 -2.91 -13.89 5.96
N ARG A 21 -1.64 -13.99 6.38
CA ARG A 21 -0.60 -13.00 6.13
C ARG A 21 0.31 -13.54 5.05
N LEU A 22 0.54 -12.76 4.00
CA LEU A 22 1.53 -13.06 2.99
C LEU A 22 2.87 -12.50 3.46
N ARG A 23 3.88 -13.36 3.58
CA ARG A 23 5.23 -12.92 3.95
C ARG A 23 5.99 -12.49 2.70
N VAL A 24 6.25 -11.19 2.56
CA VAL A 24 6.96 -10.61 1.41
C VAL A 24 8.20 -9.86 1.91
N LEU A 25 9.38 -10.31 1.48
CA LEU A 25 10.67 -9.65 1.76
C LEU A 25 10.86 -9.26 3.24
N GLY A 26 10.49 -10.18 4.16
CA GLY A 26 10.66 -10.00 5.59
C GLY A 26 9.55 -9.25 6.32
N ALA A 27 8.44 -8.92 5.66
CA ALA A 27 7.25 -8.32 6.29
C ALA A 27 6.01 -9.21 6.09
N ASP A 28 5.15 -9.28 7.10
CA ASP A 28 3.88 -10.00 7.05
C ASP A 28 2.74 -9.07 6.63
N LEU A 29 2.32 -9.16 5.36
CA LEU A 29 1.25 -8.37 4.79
C LEU A 29 -0.09 -9.05 5.04
N GLY A 30 -0.94 -8.39 5.83
CA GLY A 30 -2.33 -8.80 5.99
C GLY A 30 -3.24 -8.22 4.88
N PRO A 31 -4.47 -8.74 4.75
CA PRO A 31 -5.46 -8.25 3.77
C PRO A 31 -5.77 -6.75 3.92
N ALA A 32 -5.60 -6.21 5.13
CA ALA A 32 -5.79 -4.79 5.42
C ALA A 32 -4.92 -3.89 4.53
N VAL A 33 -3.69 -4.29 4.20
CA VAL A 33 -2.79 -3.50 3.34
C VAL A 33 -3.37 -3.34 1.93
N LEU A 34 -3.96 -4.42 1.39
CA LEU A 34 -4.62 -4.40 0.08
C LEU A 34 -5.88 -3.53 0.12
N VAL A 35 -6.74 -3.72 1.13
CA VAL A 35 -8.00 -2.97 1.28
C VAL A 35 -7.73 -1.47 1.41
N VAL A 36 -6.78 -1.08 2.27
CA VAL A 36 -6.38 0.32 2.43
C VAL A 36 -5.83 0.89 1.13
N SER A 37 -5.03 0.12 0.38
CA SER A 37 -4.48 0.57 -0.91
C SER A 37 -5.58 0.80 -1.96
N VAL A 38 -6.59 -0.07 -2.02
CA VAL A 38 -7.76 0.12 -2.91
C VAL A 38 -8.54 1.37 -2.52
N ILE A 39 -8.88 1.52 -1.23
CA ILE A 39 -9.62 2.69 -0.74
C ILE A 39 -8.85 3.98 -1.04
N PHE A 40 -7.53 3.99 -0.83
CA PHE A 40 -6.68 5.15 -1.07
C PHE A 40 -6.66 5.56 -2.55
N ALA A 41 -6.54 4.58 -3.46
CA ALA A 41 -6.58 4.82 -4.91
C ALA A 41 -7.95 5.34 -5.37
N LEU A 42 -9.04 4.77 -4.86
CA LEU A 42 -10.40 5.22 -5.16
C LEU A 42 -10.66 6.64 -4.62
N GLY A 43 -10.17 6.97 -3.43
CA GLY A 43 -10.23 8.34 -2.89
C GLY A 43 -9.51 9.36 -3.77
N HIS A 44 -8.38 8.99 -4.36
CA HIS A 44 -7.64 9.84 -5.31
C HIS A 44 -8.38 10.03 -6.64
N LEU A 45 -9.05 8.99 -7.14
CA LEU A 45 -9.90 9.08 -8.32
C LEU A 45 -11.15 9.93 -8.06
N ALA A 46 -11.73 9.83 -6.85
CA ALA A 46 -12.91 10.59 -6.46
C ALA A 46 -12.63 12.09 -6.31
N THR A 47 -11.42 12.45 -5.84
CA THR A 47 -10.99 13.85 -5.71
C THR A 47 -10.61 14.46 -7.06
N ILE A 48 -9.87 13.74 -7.89
CA ILE A 48 -9.51 14.19 -9.23
C ILE A 48 -9.80 13.06 -10.20
N ARG A 49 -10.77 13.30 -11.09
CA ARG A 49 -11.35 12.31 -12.02
C ARG A 49 -10.43 11.98 -13.20
N GLN A 50 -9.19 11.64 -12.91
CA GLN A 50 -8.19 11.21 -13.89
C GLN A 50 -7.81 9.75 -13.60
N PRO A 51 -8.04 8.80 -14.53
CA PRO A 51 -7.78 7.38 -14.30
C PRO A 51 -6.32 7.07 -13.91
N ALA A 52 -5.37 7.86 -14.41
CA ALA A 52 -3.95 7.73 -14.06
C ALA A 52 -3.68 7.82 -12.54
N ARG A 53 -4.57 8.46 -11.77
CA ARG A 53 -4.45 8.56 -10.32
C ARG A 53 -4.65 7.25 -9.58
N LEU A 54 -5.25 6.24 -10.20
CA LEU A 54 -5.32 4.90 -9.63
C LEU A 54 -3.93 4.28 -9.43
N ALA A 55 -2.90 4.77 -10.13
CA ALA A 55 -1.53 4.34 -9.94
C ALA A 55 -1.01 4.57 -8.51
N VAL A 56 -1.63 5.46 -7.72
CA VAL A 56 -1.27 5.65 -6.30
C VAL A 56 -1.55 4.42 -5.43
N PHE A 57 -2.25 3.40 -5.96
CA PHE A 57 -2.37 2.07 -5.37
C PHE A 57 -1.00 1.42 -5.07
N PHE A 58 -0.04 1.56 -5.98
CA PHE A 58 1.28 0.95 -5.83
C PHE A 58 2.12 1.59 -4.71
N PRO A 59 2.27 2.93 -4.63
CA PRO A 59 2.96 3.55 -3.51
C PRO A 59 2.22 3.34 -2.19
N SER A 60 0.88 3.28 -2.15
CA SER A 60 0.18 2.93 -0.91
C SER A 60 0.48 1.51 -0.44
N LEU A 61 0.62 0.56 -1.38
CA LEU A 61 1.02 -0.82 -1.08
C LEU A 61 2.44 -0.86 -0.48
N LEU A 62 3.36 -0.08 -1.06
CA LEU A 62 4.72 0.06 -0.56
C LEU A 62 4.75 0.68 0.84
N PHE A 63 3.94 1.69 1.12
CA PHE A 63 3.85 2.29 2.45
C PHE A 63 3.26 1.33 3.48
N GLY A 64 2.24 0.56 3.10
CA GLY A 64 1.72 -0.53 3.94
C GLY A 64 2.78 -1.59 4.23
N TRP A 65 3.59 -1.97 3.25
CA TRP A 65 4.71 -2.88 3.44
C TRP A 65 5.78 -2.30 4.38
N LEU A 66 6.20 -1.05 4.18
CA LEU A 66 7.16 -0.37 5.05
C LEU A 66 6.66 -0.30 6.50
N ARG A 67 5.36 -0.02 6.69
CA ARG A 67 4.71 -0.03 8.01
C ARG A 67 4.76 -1.42 8.65
N CYS A 68 4.43 -2.48 7.90
CA CYS A 68 4.52 -3.85 8.39
C CYS A 68 5.95 -4.27 8.71
N ARG A 69 6.94 -3.82 7.94
CA ARG A 69 8.35 -4.17 8.13
C ARG A 69 8.99 -3.45 9.32
N THR A 70 8.65 -2.17 9.51
CA THR A 70 9.35 -1.31 10.47
C THR A 70 8.56 -1.07 11.76
N GLY A 71 7.26 -1.41 11.79
CA GLY A 71 6.37 -1.13 12.91
C GLY A 71 6.09 0.37 13.12
N GLY A 72 6.62 1.24 12.26
CA GLY A 72 6.55 2.71 12.32
C GLY A 72 5.96 3.32 11.04
N ILE A 73 5.66 4.63 11.04
CA ILE A 73 5.34 5.37 9.80
C ILE A 73 6.57 6.13 9.26
N GLY A 74 7.63 6.25 10.07
CA GLY A 74 8.82 7.05 9.74
C GLY A 74 9.50 6.60 8.44
N ALA A 75 9.61 5.30 8.19
CA ALA A 75 10.18 4.80 6.94
C ALA A 75 9.36 5.21 5.71
N GLY A 76 8.02 5.18 5.80
CA GLY A 76 7.14 5.66 4.75
C GLY A 76 7.24 7.17 4.55
N LEU A 77 7.31 7.94 5.64
CA LEU A 77 7.46 9.39 5.60
C LEU A 77 8.77 9.81 4.91
N VAL A 78 9.91 9.23 5.33
CA VAL A 78 11.22 9.53 4.76
C VAL A 78 11.26 9.14 3.28
N PHE A 79 10.77 7.94 2.94
CA PHE A 79 10.72 7.51 1.54
C PHE A 79 9.89 8.46 0.68
N HIS A 80 8.72 8.88 1.16
CA HIS A 80 7.88 9.83 0.44
C HIS A 80 8.58 11.17 0.21
N ALA A 81 9.22 11.72 1.26
CA ALA A 81 10.00 12.95 1.15
C ALA A 81 11.13 12.83 0.10
N MET A 82 11.82 11.68 0.06
CA MET A 82 12.86 11.42 -0.94
C MET A 82 12.31 11.30 -2.36
N CYS A 83 11.13 10.69 -2.56
CA CYS A 83 10.47 10.67 -3.87
C CYS A 83 10.13 12.08 -4.36
N ASN A 84 9.65 12.94 -3.47
CA ASN A 84 9.33 14.33 -3.82
C ASN A 84 10.60 15.09 -4.20
N LEU A 85 11.66 14.98 -3.38
CA LEU A 85 12.96 15.59 -3.68
C LEU A 85 13.54 15.11 -5.01
N PHE A 86 13.47 13.80 -5.27
CA PHE A 86 13.94 13.21 -6.53
C PHE A 86 13.14 13.74 -7.73
N SER A 87 11.81 13.82 -7.61
CA SER A 87 10.94 14.34 -8.67
C SER A 87 11.24 15.80 -8.96
N GLU A 88 11.48 16.61 -7.92
CA GLU A 88 11.87 18.01 -8.04
C GLU A 88 13.26 18.16 -8.69
N MET A 89 14.25 17.36 -8.27
CA MET A 89 15.58 17.36 -8.88
C MET A 89 15.54 16.99 -10.37
N LEU A 90 14.74 15.97 -10.74
CA LEU A 90 14.53 15.61 -12.13
C LEU A 90 13.88 16.74 -12.92
N GLY A 91 12.82 17.34 -12.38
CA GLY A 91 12.12 18.45 -13.00
C GLY A 91 13.03 19.64 -13.28
N ASN A 92 13.84 20.02 -12.30
CA ASN A 92 14.82 21.09 -12.41
C ASN A 92 15.95 20.75 -13.40
N GLY A 93 16.43 19.50 -13.39
CA GLY A 93 17.50 19.05 -14.27
C GLY A 93 17.09 18.94 -15.75
N PHE A 94 15.83 18.61 -16.02
CA PHE A 94 15.28 18.45 -17.37
C PHE A 94 14.44 19.65 -17.85
N SER A 95 14.35 20.72 -17.05
CA SER A 95 13.55 21.93 -17.36
C SER A 95 12.08 21.61 -17.70
N VAL A 96 11.49 20.66 -16.99
CA VAL A 96 10.08 20.23 -17.19
C VAL A 96 9.09 21.10 -16.39
N TYR A 97 9.62 22.06 -15.61
CA TYR A 97 8.87 23.07 -14.86
C TYR A 97 9.21 24.47 -15.36
#